data_AF-A0A447Y0Z2-F1
#
_entry.id   AF-A0A447Y0Z2-F1
#
_cell.length_a   1.000
_cell.length_b   1.000
_cell.length_c   1.000
_cell.angle_alpha   90.00
_cell.angle_beta   90.00
_cell.angle_gamma   90.00
#
_symmetry.space_group_name_H-M   'P 1'
#
loop_
_entity.id
_entity.type
_entity.pdbx_description
1 polymer ?
#
loop_
_entity_poly.entity_id
_entity_poly.type
_entity_poly.pdbx_seq_one_letter_code
_entity_poly.pdbx_strand_id
1 'polypeptide(L)'
;MSWKSTSNTAKAKAWQRDAAFWTEQRRQLPPPASLSPAPLPGRSVSADILRLKLEFTDGEFRQLATQLSGVQRTDLALALAALWLGRLCNRMDYAAGFIFMRRLGSAALTATGPVLNVLPLGIHIAAQETLPELATRLAAQLKKMRRHQRYDAEQIVRDSGRAAGEEPLFGPVLNIKVFDYQLDIPGVQTQNPYPGNRSG
;
A
#
# COMPACT_ATOMS: atom_id res chain seq x y z
N MET A 1 -17.14 -28.59 -25.74
CA MET A 1 -16.22 -27.48 -26.04
C MET A 1 -16.65 -26.09 -25.48
N SER A 2 -17.60 -25.99 -24.53
CA SER A 2 -18.24 -24.70 -24.17
C SER A 2 -17.63 -23.94 -22.96
N TRP A 3 -16.84 -24.58 -22.10
CA TRP A 3 -16.35 -23.97 -20.85
C TRP A 3 -15.15 -22.99 -21.00
N LYS A 4 -14.35 -23.12 -22.07
CA LYS A 4 -13.20 -22.22 -22.30
C LYS A 4 -13.62 -20.83 -22.83
N SER A 5 -14.78 -20.73 -23.50
CA SER A 5 -15.22 -19.47 -24.12
C SER A 5 -15.78 -18.49 -23.09
N THR A 6 -16.67 -18.94 -22.21
CA THR A 6 -17.27 -18.13 -21.13
C THR A 6 -16.25 -17.63 -20.11
N SER A 7 -15.26 -18.47 -19.78
CA SER A 7 -14.18 -18.08 -18.86
C SER A 7 -13.23 -17.02 -19.44
N ASN A 8 -13.01 -17.04 -20.76
CA ASN A 8 -12.18 -16.03 -21.44
C ASN A 8 -12.91 -14.67 -21.54
N THR A 9 -14.21 -14.68 -21.83
CA THR A 9 -15.04 -13.46 -21.85
C THR A 9 -15.17 -12.81 -20.48
N ALA A 10 -15.33 -13.60 -19.41
CA ALA A 10 -15.41 -13.07 -18.05
C ALA A 10 -14.09 -12.42 -17.59
N LYS A 11 -12.94 -13.03 -17.93
CA LYS A 11 -11.61 -12.45 -17.68
C LYS A 11 -11.40 -11.15 -18.44
N ALA A 12 -11.77 -11.09 -19.72
CA ALA A 12 -11.68 -9.87 -20.53
C ALA A 12 -12.55 -8.73 -19.95
N LYS A 13 -13.77 -9.04 -19.52
CA LYS A 13 -14.66 -8.05 -18.86
C LYS A 13 -14.09 -7.54 -17.54
N ALA A 14 -13.53 -8.42 -16.70
CA ALA A 14 -12.88 -8.01 -15.46
C ALA A 14 -11.67 -7.10 -15.72
N TRP A 15 -10.87 -7.43 -16.74
CA TRP A 15 -9.73 -6.62 -17.16
C TRP A 15 -10.15 -5.22 -17.62
N GLN A 16 -11.14 -5.10 -18.50
CA GLN A 16 -11.65 -3.81 -18.98
C GLN A 16 -12.19 -2.94 -17.83
N ARG A 17 -12.90 -3.55 -16.88
CA ARG A 17 -13.41 -2.86 -15.68
C ARG A 17 -12.27 -2.35 -14.80
N ASP A 18 -11.23 -3.16 -14.60
CA ASP A 18 -10.08 -2.78 -13.79
C ASP A 18 -9.26 -1.66 -14.50
N ALA A 19 -9.08 -1.75 -15.82
CA ALA A 19 -8.43 -0.70 -16.63
C ALA A 19 -9.19 0.64 -16.57
N ALA A 20 -10.52 0.61 -16.67
CA ALA A 20 -11.36 1.80 -16.55
C ALA A 20 -11.25 2.43 -15.15
N PHE A 21 -11.28 1.60 -14.10
CA PHE A 21 -11.08 2.07 -12.72
C PHE A 21 -9.73 2.78 -12.55
N TRP A 22 -8.64 2.18 -13.02
CA TRP A 22 -7.30 2.76 -12.85
C TRP A 22 -7.06 3.98 -13.74
N THR A 23 -7.68 4.04 -14.92
CA THR A 23 -7.70 5.26 -15.75
C THR A 23 -8.34 6.42 -14.98
N GLU A 24 -9.47 6.20 -14.30
CA GLU A 24 -10.13 7.24 -13.52
C GLU A 24 -9.32 7.62 -12.26
N GLN A 25 -8.80 6.62 -11.52
CA GLN A 25 -7.92 6.88 -10.39
C GLN A 25 -6.69 7.70 -10.78
N ARG A 26 -6.16 7.46 -11.99
CA ARG A 26 -5.02 8.20 -12.49
C ARG A 26 -5.34 9.66 -12.81
N ARG A 27 -6.53 9.94 -13.38
CA ARG A 27 -6.99 11.31 -13.68
C ARG A 27 -7.13 12.16 -12.42
N GLN A 28 -7.52 11.53 -11.32
CA GLN A 28 -7.70 12.18 -10.02
C GLN A 28 -6.45 12.15 -9.14
N LEU A 29 -5.36 11.51 -9.59
CA LEU A 29 -4.20 11.29 -8.76
C LEU A 29 -3.43 12.60 -8.55
N PRO A 30 -3.21 13.04 -7.30
CA PRO A 30 -2.37 14.21 -7.01
C PRO A 30 -0.91 13.96 -7.40
N PRO A 31 -0.07 15.01 -7.49
CA PRO A 31 1.35 14.84 -7.74
C PRO A 31 2.04 14.02 -6.64
N PRO A 32 3.16 13.34 -6.93
CA PRO A 32 3.95 12.66 -5.92
C PRO A 32 4.56 13.65 -4.93
N ALA A 33 4.88 13.17 -3.72
CA ALA A 33 5.59 13.95 -2.71
C ALA A 33 6.84 13.22 -2.22
N SER A 34 7.79 13.95 -1.65
CA SER A 34 9.04 13.41 -1.10
C SER A 34 9.41 14.16 0.17
N LEU A 35 9.98 13.45 1.15
CA LEU A 35 10.60 14.08 2.32
C LEU A 35 11.95 14.73 1.95
N SER A 36 12.60 14.23 0.90
CA SER A 36 13.81 14.83 0.35
C SER A 36 13.43 15.98 -0.60
N PRO A 37 14.13 17.13 -0.53
CA PRO A 37 13.94 18.22 -1.49
C PRO A 37 14.49 17.89 -2.88
N ALA A 38 15.28 16.82 -3.02
CA ALA A 38 15.77 16.36 -4.31
C ALA A 38 14.61 15.81 -5.17
N PRO A 39 14.65 15.99 -6.51
CA PRO A 39 13.69 15.38 -7.41
C PRO A 39 13.62 13.86 -7.19
N LEU A 40 12.42 13.29 -7.29
CA LEU A 40 12.26 11.85 -7.18
C LEU A 40 13.02 11.16 -8.32
N PRO A 41 13.97 10.25 -8.02
CA PRO A 41 14.63 9.49 -9.06
C PRO A 41 13.61 8.60 -9.77
N GLY A 42 13.77 8.45 -11.08
CA GLY A 42 12.99 7.50 -11.87
C GLY A 42 13.43 6.05 -11.60
N ARG A 43 13.94 5.36 -12.61
CA ARG A 43 14.25 3.92 -12.52
C ARG A 43 15.59 3.55 -11.88
N SER A 44 16.48 4.53 -11.64
CA SER A 44 17.78 4.27 -11.04
C SER A 44 17.74 4.57 -9.55
N VAL A 45 17.55 3.53 -8.74
CA VAL A 45 17.64 3.59 -7.28
C VAL A 45 18.63 2.54 -6.85
N SER A 46 19.58 2.91 -5.98
CA SER A 46 20.53 1.95 -5.41
C SER A 46 19.79 0.86 -4.65
N ALA A 47 20.27 -0.38 -4.73
CA ALA A 47 19.80 -1.47 -3.89
C ALA A 47 20.25 -1.33 -2.43
N ASP A 48 21.25 -0.48 -2.17
CA ASP A 48 21.71 -0.14 -0.84
C ASP A 48 20.75 0.86 -0.20
N ILE A 49 19.91 0.34 0.70
CA ILE A 49 18.90 1.10 1.41
C ILE A 49 19.23 1.23 2.90
N LEU A 50 18.91 2.39 3.48
CA LEU A 50 18.89 2.57 4.93
C LEU A 50 17.67 1.85 5.51
N ARG A 51 17.90 1.03 6.54
CA ARG A 51 16.84 0.32 7.27
C ARG A 51 16.79 0.85 8.70
N LEU A 52 15.64 1.38 9.10
CA LEU A 52 15.38 1.87 10.45
C LEU A 52 14.21 1.09 11.04
N LYS A 53 14.38 0.61 12.27
CA LYS A 53 13.32 -0.02 13.08
C LYS A 53 13.08 0.83 14.32
N LEU A 54 11.83 1.20 14.55
CA LEU A 54 11.40 1.95 15.72
C LEU A 54 10.27 1.16 16.41
N GLU A 55 10.32 1.10 17.73
CA GLU A 55 9.25 0.53 18.57
C GLU A 55 8.69 1.64 19.46
N PHE A 56 7.39 1.88 19.37
CA PHE A 56 6.69 2.87 20.19
C PHE A 56 6.20 2.19 21.47
N THR A 57 6.84 2.49 22.60
CA THR A 57 6.60 1.81 23.90
C THR A 57 5.82 2.65 24.91
N ASP A 58 5.62 3.94 24.63
CA ASP A 58 4.87 4.90 25.44
C ASP A 58 3.40 4.52 25.68
N GLY A 59 2.83 3.66 24.82
CA GLY A 59 1.45 3.21 24.91
C GLY A 59 0.44 4.22 24.37
N GLU A 60 0.87 5.36 23.82
CA GLU A 60 -0.02 6.41 23.31
C GLU A 60 -0.92 5.89 22.20
N PHE A 61 -0.35 5.13 21.26
CA PHE A 61 -1.13 4.49 20.19
C PHE A 61 -2.19 3.53 20.75
N ARG A 62 -1.86 2.80 21.83
CA ARG A 62 -2.82 1.87 22.47
C ARG A 62 -3.96 2.64 23.13
N GLN A 63 -3.64 3.73 23.82
CA GLN A 63 -4.63 4.60 24.45
C GLN A 63 -5.55 5.22 23.40
N LEU A 64 -4.98 5.78 22.33
CA LEU A 64 -5.74 6.37 21.21
C LEU A 64 -6.63 5.33 20.53
N ALA A 65 -6.11 4.13 20.25
CA ALA A 65 -6.89 3.05 19.66
C ALA A 65 -8.03 2.55 20.58
N THR A 66 -7.89 2.70 21.89
CA THR A 66 -8.94 2.36 22.86
C THR A 66 -10.03 3.45 22.90
N GLN A 67 -9.62 4.72 22.86
CA GLN A 67 -10.54 5.86 22.77
C GLN A 67 -11.33 5.85 21.45
N LEU A 68 -10.69 5.47 20.36
CA LEU A 68 -11.26 5.40 19.01
C LEU A 68 -11.66 3.96 18.65
N SER A 69 -12.36 3.26 19.54
CA SER A 69 -12.68 1.84 19.42
C SER A 69 -13.47 1.45 18.16
N GLY A 70 -14.15 2.41 17.52
CA GLY A 70 -14.84 2.24 16.23
C GLY A 70 -13.92 2.18 15.00
N VAL A 71 -12.62 2.45 15.14
CA VAL A 71 -11.65 2.45 14.03
C VAL A 71 -10.71 1.26 14.16
N GLN A 72 -10.54 0.49 13.07
CA GLN A 72 -9.58 -0.60 13.06
C GLN A 72 -8.15 -0.07 13.28
N ARG A 73 -7.37 -0.71 14.16
CA ARG A 73 -6.01 -0.26 14.52
C ARG A 73 -5.10 -0.05 13.30
N THR A 74 -5.21 -0.90 12.28
CA THR A 74 -4.44 -0.77 11.04
C THR A 74 -4.81 0.49 10.26
N ASP A 75 -6.09 0.85 10.24
CA ASP A 75 -6.59 2.01 9.50
C ASP A 75 -6.25 3.30 10.25
N LEU A 76 -6.27 3.25 11.59
CA LEU A 76 -5.78 4.33 12.45
C LEU A 76 -4.27 4.57 12.23
N ALA A 77 -3.47 3.51 12.24
CA ALA A 77 -2.03 3.61 11.98
C ALA A 77 -1.74 4.15 10.56
N LEU A 78 -2.53 3.73 9.56
CA LEU A 78 -2.44 4.25 8.20
C LEU A 78 -2.74 5.76 8.15
N ALA A 79 -3.81 6.19 8.82
CA ALA A 79 -4.20 7.60 8.86
C ALA A 79 -3.14 8.47 9.53
N LEU A 80 -2.56 8.00 10.64
CA LEU A 80 -1.44 8.67 11.31
C LEU A 80 -0.22 8.78 10.39
N ALA A 81 0.16 7.70 9.71
CA ALA A 81 1.27 7.71 8.75
C ALA A 81 1.00 8.65 7.57
N ALA A 82 -0.22 8.63 7.02
CA ALA A 82 -0.63 9.51 5.92
C ALA A 82 -0.60 10.99 6.32
N LEU A 83 -1.10 11.31 7.52
CA LEU A 83 -1.06 12.67 8.06
C LEU A 83 0.38 13.12 8.33
N TRP A 84 1.19 12.27 8.95
CA TRP A 84 2.60 12.55 9.23
C TRP A 84 3.40 12.84 7.96
N LEU A 85 3.27 11.99 6.93
CA LEU A 85 3.89 12.22 5.62
C LEU A 85 3.42 13.53 4.98
N GLY A 86 2.12 13.82 5.00
CA GLY A 86 1.57 15.05 4.44
C GLY A 86 2.13 16.30 5.14
N ARG A 87 2.25 16.25 6.47
CA ARG A 87 2.86 17.34 7.26
C ARG A 87 4.35 17.52 6.94
N LEU A 88 5.13 16.45 6.86
CA LEU A 88 6.56 16.52 6.55
C LEU A 88 6.84 16.98 5.11
N CYS A 89 6.01 16.56 4.16
CA CYS A 89 6.12 16.99 2.77
C CYS A 89 5.54 18.40 2.52
N ASN A 90 4.90 19.02 3.52
CA ASN A 90 4.10 20.23 3.35
C ASN A 90 3.09 20.12 2.18
N ARG A 91 2.30 19.04 2.19
CA ARG A 91 1.29 18.70 1.18
C ARG A 91 0.02 18.16 1.83
N MET A 92 -1.12 18.72 1.47
CA MET A 92 -2.44 18.16 1.83
C MET A 92 -2.89 17.10 0.83
N ASP A 93 -2.48 17.23 -0.43
CA ASP A 93 -2.76 16.27 -1.50
C ASP A 93 -1.45 15.71 -2.06
N TYR A 94 -1.30 14.39 -2.06
CA TYR A 94 -0.11 13.74 -2.60
C TYR A 94 -0.33 12.27 -2.97
N ALA A 95 0.47 11.76 -3.92
CA ALA A 95 0.44 10.36 -4.30
C ALA A 95 1.47 9.53 -3.51
N ALA A 96 0.97 8.49 -2.85
CA ALA A 96 1.75 7.43 -2.23
C ALA A 96 1.57 6.11 -2.99
N GLY A 97 2.51 5.18 -2.85
CA GLY A 97 2.32 3.80 -3.25
C GLY A 97 1.70 3.00 -2.09
N PHE A 98 0.85 2.04 -2.40
CA PHE A 98 0.35 1.09 -1.40
C PHE A 98 0.58 -0.34 -1.86
N ILE A 99 1.12 -1.19 -0.99
CA ILE A 99 1.43 -2.58 -1.33
C ILE A 99 0.19 -3.46 -1.19
N PHE A 100 -0.25 -4.02 -2.31
CA PHE A 100 -1.24 -5.09 -2.35
C PHE A 100 -0.56 -6.44 -2.58
N MET A 101 -0.96 -7.44 -1.80
CA MET A 101 -0.53 -8.82 -2.05
C MET A 101 -1.47 -9.43 -3.07
N ARG A 102 -0.94 -9.99 -4.17
CA ARG A 102 -1.73 -10.74 -5.16
C ARG A 102 -2.23 -12.10 -4.64
N ARG A 103 -1.98 -12.41 -3.37
CA ARG A 103 -2.36 -13.67 -2.70
C ARG A 103 -3.85 -13.68 -2.38
N LEU A 104 -4.64 -14.22 -3.30
CA LEU A 104 -5.98 -14.71 -2.99
C LEU A 104 -6.10 -16.15 -3.50
N GLY A 105 -6.23 -17.12 -2.57
CA GLY A 105 -6.42 -18.55 -2.86
C GLY A 105 -5.18 -19.44 -2.64
N SER A 106 -5.42 -20.75 -2.56
CA SER A 106 -4.41 -21.79 -2.27
C SER A 106 -3.28 -21.87 -3.30
N ALA A 107 -3.54 -21.52 -4.56
CA ALA A 107 -2.54 -21.53 -5.63
C ALA A 107 -1.45 -20.44 -5.49
N ALA A 108 -1.69 -19.40 -4.69
CA ALA A 108 -0.69 -18.34 -4.43
C ALA A 108 0.25 -18.68 -3.26
N LEU A 109 -0.04 -19.72 -2.47
CA LEU A 109 0.81 -20.19 -1.36
C LEU A 109 2.00 -21.02 -1.85
N THR A 110 1.91 -21.61 -3.05
CA THR A 110 2.94 -22.47 -3.66
C THR A 110 3.77 -21.77 -4.74
N ALA A 111 3.52 -20.49 -5.01
CA ALA A 111 4.19 -19.73 -6.05
C ALA A 111 5.50 -19.09 -5.55
N THR A 112 6.58 -19.25 -6.30
CA THR A 112 7.94 -18.76 -5.99
C THR A 112 8.27 -17.38 -6.58
N GLY A 113 7.40 -16.79 -7.40
CA GLY A 113 7.61 -15.47 -8.04
C GLY A 113 7.15 -14.27 -7.19
N PRO A 114 7.49 -13.01 -7.57
CA PRO A 114 7.09 -11.81 -6.84
C PRO A 114 5.56 -11.64 -6.80
N VAL A 115 4.97 -11.71 -5.61
CA VAL A 115 3.50 -11.72 -5.42
C VAL A 115 2.93 -10.38 -4.95
N LEU A 116 3.68 -9.28 -5.11
CA LEU A 116 3.25 -7.95 -4.68
C LEU A 116 2.94 -7.05 -5.87
N ASN A 117 1.98 -6.15 -5.69
CA ASN A 117 1.63 -5.10 -6.63
C ASN A 117 1.62 -3.78 -5.86
N VAL A 118 2.47 -2.82 -6.26
CA VAL A 118 2.50 -1.49 -5.63
C VAL A 118 1.66 -0.56 -6.47
N LEU A 119 0.51 -0.13 -5.94
CA LEU A 119 -0.49 0.63 -6.67
C LEU A 119 -0.56 2.08 -6.17
N PRO A 120 -0.83 3.05 -7.05
CA PRO A 120 -0.93 4.46 -6.67
C PRO A 120 -2.15 4.68 -5.77
N LEU A 121 -1.92 5.33 -4.63
CA LEU A 121 -2.91 5.77 -3.66
C LEU A 121 -2.86 7.30 -3.59
N GLY A 122 -3.92 7.96 -4.05
CA GLY A 122 -4.11 9.40 -3.83
C GLY A 122 -4.50 9.66 -2.39
N ILE A 123 -3.69 10.43 -1.68
CA ILE A 123 -3.97 10.88 -0.31
C ILE A 123 -4.41 12.33 -0.39
N HIS A 124 -5.57 12.59 0.21
CA HIS A 124 -6.14 13.92 0.38
C HIS A 124 -6.34 14.13 1.88
N ILE A 125 -5.85 15.22 2.44
CA ILE A 125 -5.98 15.56 3.86
C ILE A 125 -6.85 16.81 3.94
N ALA A 126 -8.04 16.67 4.52
CA ALA A 126 -8.92 17.79 4.76
C ALA A 126 -8.67 18.35 6.17
N ALA A 127 -8.38 19.65 6.29
CA ALA A 127 -8.04 20.27 7.57
C ALA A 127 -9.18 20.22 8.61
N GLN A 128 -10.41 20.12 8.12
CA GLN A 128 -11.64 20.00 8.91
C GLN A 128 -11.99 18.55 9.29
N GLU A 129 -11.35 17.54 8.68
CA GLU A 129 -11.60 16.14 9.03
C GLU A 129 -10.90 15.77 10.33
N THR A 130 -11.60 14.98 11.14
CA THR A 130 -11.05 14.28 12.29
C THR A 130 -10.23 13.05 11.84
N LEU A 131 -9.35 12.56 12.73
CA LEU A 131 -8.54 11.37 12.45
C LEU A 131 -9.38 10.11 12.12
N PRO A 132 -10.51 9.81 12.81
CA PRO A 132 -11.39 8.70 12.45
C PRO A 132 -12.02 8.82 11.06
N GLU A 133 -12.37 10.03 10.63
CA GLU A 133 -12.94 10.29 9.30
C GLU A 133 -11.91 10.03 8.22
N LEU A 134 -10.68 10.52 8.40
CA LEU A 134 -9.55 10.22 7.51
C LEU A 134 -9.29 8.70 7.43
N ALA A 135 -9.24 8.00 8.56
CA ALA A 135 -9.04 6.56 8.61
C ALA A 135 -10.14 5.81 7.87
N THR A 136 -11.41 6.18 8.09
CA THR A 136 -12.57 5.57 7.44
C THR A 136 -12.55 5.80 5.93
N ARG A 137 -12.20 7.01 5.47
CA ARG A 137 -12.10 7.34 4.05
C ARG A 137 -10.98 6.57 3.36
N LEU A 138 -9.79 6.51 3.98
CA LEU A 138 -8.66 5.74 3.46
C LEU A 138 -8.99 4.24 3.41
N ALA A 139 -9.61 3.68 4.45
CA ALA A 139 -10.04 2.28 4.47
C ALA A 139 -11.06 1.97 3.35
N ALA A 140 -12.02 2.86 3.13
CA ALA A 140 -12.99 2.74 2.04
C ALA A 140 -12.33 2.80 0.66
N GLN A 141 -11.36 3.70 0.46
CA GLN A 141 -10.57 3.81 -0.76
C GLN A 141 -9.75 2.53 -1.01
N LEU A 142 -9.02 2.04 0.00
CA LEU A 142 -8.27 0.78 -0.09
C LEU A 142 -9.17 -0.42 -0.36
N LYS A 143 -10.38 -0.46 0.22
CA LYS A 143 -11.38 -1.51 -0.05
C LYS A 143 -11.85 -1.49 -1.51
N LYS A 144 -12.03 -0.30 -2.12
CA LYS A 144 -12.33 -0.17 -3.55
C LYS A 144 -11.15 -0.63 -4.40
N MET A 145 -9.95 -0.12 -4.15
CA MET A 145 -8.71 -0.50 -4.87
C MET A 145 -8.44 -2.00 -4.81
N ARG A 146 -8.69 -2.65 -3.67
CA ARG A 146 -8.51 -4.10 -3.48
C ARG A 146 -9.30 -4.95 -4.49
N ARG A 147 -10.43 -4.46 -5.00
CA ARG A 147 -11.25 -5.15 -6.02
C ARG A 147 -10.63 -5.12 -7.42
N HIS A 148 -9.63 -4.26 -7.62
CA HIS A 148 -8.93 -4.00 -8.89
C HIS A 148 -7.42 -4.23 -8.78
N GLN A 149 -6.95 -4.80 -7.65
CA GLN A 149 -5.52 -4.96 -7.34
C GLN A 149 -4.76 -5.94 -8.27
N ARG A 150 -5.49 -6.70 -9.11
CA ARG A 150 -4.92 -7.65 -10.06
C ARG A 150 -4.37 -6.99 -11.32
N TYR A 151 -4.73 -5.73 -11.55
CA TYR A 151 -4.27 -4.94 -12.66
C TYR A 151 -2.86 -4.40 -12.38
N ASP A 152 -1.93 -4.61 -13.31
CA ASP A 152 -0.50 -4.37 -13.07
C ASP A 152 -0.18 -2.87 -13.01
N ALA A 153 0.62 -2.45 -12.02
CA ALA A 153 1.10 -1.06 -11.95
C ALA A 153 1.82 -0.62 -13.22
N GLU A 154 2.59 -1.52 -13.84
CA GLU A 154 3.26 -1.28 -15.13
C GLU A 154 2.26 -1.06 -16.28
N GLN A 155 1.09 -1.68 -16.21
CA GLN A 155 0.03 -1.43 -17.19
C GLN A 155 -0.62 -0.06 -16.95
N ILE A 156 -0.82 0.35 -15.69
CA ILE A 156 -1.31 1.70 -15.35
C ILE A 156 -0.38 2.78 -15.94
N VAL A 157 0.95 2.58 -15.83
CA VAL A 157 1.93 3.50 -16.43
C VAL A 157 1.80 3.51 -17.96
N ARG A 158 1.73 2.33 -18.60
CA ARG A 158 1.62 2.22 -20.07
C ARG A 158 0.36 2.87 -20.62
N ASP A 159 -0.79 2.65 -19.98
CA ASP A 159 -2.08 3.20 -20.41
C ASP A 159 -2.16 4.74 -20.25
N SER A 160 -1.25 5.33 -19.47
CA SER A 160 -1.17 6.78 -19.27
C SER A 160 -0.46 7.53 -20.40
N GLY A 161 0.11 6.83 -21.40
CA GLY A 161 0.83 7.45 -22.51
C GLY A 161 2.18 8.07 -22.14
N ARG A 162 2.58 8.02 -20.86
CA ARG A 162 3.91 8.42 -20.41
C ARG A 162 4.97 7.45 -20.90
N ALA A 163 6.07 7.96 -21.44
CA ALA A 163 7.19 7.12 -21.83
C ALA A 163 7.87 6.52 -20.59
N ALA A 164 8.44 5.33 -20.76
CA ALA A 164 9.26 4.69 -19.74
C ALA A 164 10.45 5.59 -19.34
N GLY A 165 10.38 6.28 -18.19
CA GLY A 165 11.45 7.15 -17.68
C GLY A 165 10.99 8.49 -17.08
N GLU A 166 9.72 8.85 -17.22
CA GLU A 166 9.13 10.05 -16.60
C GLU A 166 8.99 9.96 -15.07
N GLU A 167 8.77 11.11 -14.43
CA GLU A 167 8.57 11.29 -12.99
C GLU A 167 7.62 10.21 -12.40
N PRO A 168 8.01 9.55 -11.29
CA PRO A 168 7.27 8.41 -10.75
C PRO A 168 5.83 8.78 -10.36
N LEU A 169 4.93 7.80 -10.41
CA LEU A 169 3.50 8.02 -10.10
C LEU A 169 3.24 8.42 -8.65
N PHE A 170 4.15 8.07 -7.74
CA PHE A 170 4.08 8.30 -6.30
C PHE A 170 5.50 8.34 -5.72
N GLY A 171 5.65 8.96 -4.54
CA GLY A 171 6.91 8.99 -3.82
C GLY A 171 6.99 7.93 -2.72
N PRO A 172 6.46 8.20 -1.51
CA PRO A 172 6.53 7.25 -0.40
C PRO A 172 5.66 6.01 -0.68
N VAL A 173 6.10 4.84 -0.22
CA VAL A 173 5.34 3.59 -0.30
C VAL A 173 4.95 3.13 1.09
N LEU A 174 3.65 3.02 1.33
CA LEU A 174 3.07 2.55 2.57
C LEU A 174 2.84 1.04 2.50
N ASN A 175 3.26 0.34 3.55
CA ASN A 175 3.11 -1.10 3.65
C ASN A 175 2.62 -1.49 5.05
N ILE A 176 1.37 -1.96 5.12
CA ILE A 176 0.79 -2.48 6.36
C ILE A 176 0.68 -3.99 6.20
N LYS A 177 1.58 -4.71 6.87
CA LYS A 177 1.56 -6.17 6.94
C LYS A 177 1.54 -6.60 8.39
N VAL A 178 0.51 -7.36 8.73
CA VAL A 178 0.53 -8.21 9.92
C VAL A 178 1.22 -9.49 9.45
N PHE A 179 2.50 -9.64 9.76
CA PHE A 179 3.23 -10.85 9.43
C PHE A 179 3.22 -11.79 10.63
N ASP A 180 2.64 -12.99 10.46
CA ASP A 180 2.94 -14.15 11.30
C ASP A 180 4.06 -14.94 10.63
N TYR A 181 5.31 -14.60 10.97
CA TYR A 181 6.47 -15.45 10.66
C TYR A 181 6.80 -16.24 11.93
N GLN A 182 5.95 -17.20 12.26
CA GLN A 182 6.29 -18.24 13.24
C GLN A 182 6.44 -19.56 12.49
N LEU A 183 7.66 -20.11 12.53
CA LEU A 183 7.95 -21.45 12.04
C LEU A 183 7.98 -22.33 13.30
N ASP A 184 7.02 -23.23 13.42
CA ASP A 184 7.00 -24.18 14.54
C ASP A 184 7.80 -25.42 14.14
N ILE A 185 9.06 -25.47 14.57
CA ILE A 185 9.94 -26.62 14.41
C ILE A 185 10.19 -27.20 15.81
N PRO A 186 9.81 -28.46 16.09
CA PRO A 186 9.99 -29.06 17.42
C PRO A 186 11.44 -28.94 17.92
N GLY A 187 11.61 -28.37 19.11
CA GLY A 187 12.92 -28.17 19.73
C GLY A 187 13.75 -26.99 19.19
N VAL A 188 13.23 -26.21 18.22
CA VAL A 188 13.91 -25.04 17.66
C VAL A 188 13.10 -23.79 17.96
N GLN A 189 13.62 -22.92 18.81
CA GLN A 189 13.07 -21.56 18.92
C GLN A 189 13.45 -20.77 17.68
N THR A 190 12.49 -20.52 16.80
CA THR A 190 12.71 -19.60 15.69
C THR A 190 12.71 -18.18 16.23
N GLN A 191 13.86 -17.52 16.18
CA GLN A 191 13.88 -16.07 16.32
C GLN A 191 13.23 -15.48 15.07
N ASN A 192 12.19 -14.66 15.27
CA ASN A 192 11.71 -13.80 14.20
C ASN A 192 12.93 -13.05 13.65
N PRO A 193 13.20 -13.05 12.32
CA PRO A 193 14.28 -12.25 11.75
C PRO A 193 14.13 -10.75 12.02
N TYR A 194 12.99 -10.33 12.59
CA TYR A 194 12.81 -9.07 13.31
C TYR A 194 12.80 -9.30 14.83
N PRO A 195 13.96 -9.48 15.49
CA PRO A 195 13.99 -9.62 16.94
C PRO A 195 13.55 -8.29 17.57
N GLY A 196 12.45 -8.32 18.33
CA GLY A 196 12.18 -7.31 19.34
C GLY A 196 13.21 -7.55 20.45
N ASN A 197 14.13 -6.60 20.61
CA ASN A 197 15.19 -6.73 21.59
C ASN A 197 14.55 -6.59 22.97
N ARG A 198 14.34 -7.71 23.67
CA ARG A 198 14.03 -7.67 25.10
C ARG A 198 15.35 -7.47 25.84
N SER A 199 15.53 -6.28 26.35
CA SER A 199 16.43 -5.95 27.44
C SER A 199 15.57 -5.12 28.38
N GLY A 200 15.30 -5.56 29.61
CA GLY A 200 16.27 -6.04 30.59
C GLY A 200 16.45 -4.91 31.58
#